data_AF-A6UDF1-F1
#
_entry.id   AF-A6UDF1-F1
#
_cell.length_a   1.000
_cell.length_b   1.000
_cell.length_c   1.000
_cell.angle_alpha   90.00
_cell.angle_beta   90.00
_cell.angle_gamma   90.00
#
_symmetry.space_group_name_H-M   'P 1'
#
loop_
_entity.id
_entity.type
_entity.pdbx_description
1 polymer ?
#
loop_
_entity_poly.entity_id
_entity_poly.type
_entity_poly.pdbx_seq_one_letter_code
_entity_poly.pdbx_strand_id
1 'polypeptide(L)'
;MIHASHSKGRQAMNNIIAAGFSSGSVDGELESLQGDLRRLSDLGVDTVELGLTSVDLIAGGRVIKERAERLEALTREFAFRYTVHGLVSSNFMDPAIAGYQLEAAKALVQICDRIGAGVIVQHGGHLRGGQLFERAEANRREREALFELAEFARPYGVRIALENIFSTEPGQYRQTPAEVAETVKAVDHPNLVALIDFSHAYIESTYRGLNFREQIRAMAPVAGHLHVHDSFGRPQAFYQAFYPQEATALGIGDLHMPLGWGDIEWEDLFSELTFLPDTVLIMEIGPRYRNEQAECLKRAQGLMLLNGGRTIAAAE
;
A
#
# COMPACT_ATOMS: atom_id res chain seq x y z
N MET A 1 42.72 26.66 -23.58
CA MET A 1 42.04 26.13 -22.38
C MET A 1 40.75 26.91 -22.21
N ILE A 2 39.63 26.34 -22.61
CA ILE A 2 38.30 26.92 -22.39
C ILE A 2 37.63 25.99 -21.38
N HIS A 3 37.42 26.48 -20.17
CA HIS A 3 36.71 25.74 -19.12
C HIS A 3 35.24 25.62 -19.50
N ALA A 4 34.81 24.41 -19.84
CA ALA A 4 33.40 24.07 -19.93
C ALA A 4 32.85 23.89 -18.50
N SER A 5 32.12 24.90 -18.02
CA SER A 5 31.30 24.78 -16.82
C SER A 5 30.17 23.79 -17.10
N HIS A 6 30.30 22.58 -16.57
CA HIS A 6 29.17 21.65 -16.50
C HIS A 6 28.23 22.15 -15.41
N SER A 7 27.20 22.89 -15.80
CA SER A 7 26.01 23.06 -14.95
C SER A 7 25.41 21.66 -14.79
N LYS A 8 25.63 21.02 -13.64
CA LYS A 8 24.81 19.89 -13.22
C LYS A 8 23.38 20.40 -13.19
N GLY A 9 22.59 20.03 -14.20
CA GLY A 9 21.16 20.28 -14.20
C GLY A 9 20.58 19.75 -12.89
N ARG A 10 19.76 20.56 -12.23
CA ARG A 10 18.93 20.14 -11.11
C ARG A 10 18.12 18.94 -11.60
N GLN A 11 18.51 17.73 -11.22
CA GLN A 11 17.73 16.54 -11.50
C GLN A 11 16.39 16.75 -10.77
N ALA A 12 15.28 16.71 -11.50
CA ALA A 12 13.96 16.90 -10.94
C ALA A 12 13.77 15.98 -9.73
N MET A 13 13.50 16.53 -8.55
CA MET A 13 13.21 15.71 -7.37
C MET A 13 11.78 15.18 -7.53
N ASN A 14 11.66 13.96 -8.04
CA ASN A 14 10.40 13.24 -8.06
C ASN A 14 10.14 12.70 -6.65
N ASN A 15 8.98 12.99 -6.07
CA ASN A 15 8.64 12.48 -4.74
C ASN A 15 8.40 10.96 -4.78
N ILE A 16 7.97 10.43 -5.93
CA ILE A 16 7.86 8.99 -6.16
C ILE A 16 9.20 8.46 -6.70
N ILE A 17 9.83 7.56 -5.96
CA ILE A 17 11.22 7.14 -6.20
C ILE A 17 11.35 5.76 -6.85
N ALA A 18 10.26 4.97 -6.90
CA ALA A 18 10.26 3.63 -7.46
C ALA A 18 8.86 3.17 -7.84
N ALA A 19 8.77 2.28 -8.83
CA ALA A 19 7.56 1.52 -9.13
C ALA A 19 7.85 0.02 -9.14
N GLY A 20 6.89 -0.77 -8.67
CA GLY A 20 7.00 -2.22 -8.71
C GLY A 20 5.72 -2.92 -8.33
N PHE A 21 5.80 -4.18 -7.91
CA PHE A 21 4.63 -5.04 -7.73
C PHE A 21 4.59 -5.62 -6.32
N SER A 22 3.38 -5.97 -5.87
CA SER A 22 3.23 -6.86 -4.72
C SER A 22 3.53 -8.31 -5.11
N SER A 23 4.10 -9.06 -4.18
CA SER A 23 4.43 -10.47 -4.36
C SER A 23 4.25 -11.23 -3.05
N GLY A 24 3.70 -12.43 -3.12
CA GLY A 24 3.45 -13.29 -1.98
C GLY A 24 3.64 -14.75 -2.33
N SER A 25 3.79 -15.58 -1.30
CA SER A 25 3.73 -17.03 -1.43
C SER A 25 2.30 -17.47 -1.78
N VAL A 26 2.19 -18.53 -2.57
CA VAL A 26 0.89 -19.13 -2.92
C VAL A 26 0.60 -20.43 -2.15
N ASP A 27 1.57 -20.90 -1.37
CA ASP A 27 1.53 -22.20 -0.70
C ASP A 27 2.08 -22.18 0.74
N GLY A 28 2.43 -21.01 1.28
CA GLY A 28 3.02 -20.87 2.61
C GLY A 28 4.54 -20.98 2.63
N GLU A 29 5.18 -21.29 1.49
CA GLU A 29 6.62 -21.54 1.40
C GLU A 29 7.37 -20.48 0.59
N LEU A 30 8.66 -20.35 0.89
CA LEU A 30 9.54 -19.32 0.30
C LEU A 30 9.92 -19.64 -1.14
N GLU A 31 9.87 -20.91 -1.55
CA GLU A 31 10.20 -21.38 -2.89
C GLU A 31 9.21 -20.82 -3.93
N SER A 32 7.91 -20.74 -3.59
CA SER A 32 6.91 -20.17 -4.48
C SER A 32 7.06 -18.64 -4.60
N LEU A 33 7.39 -17.97 -3.49
CA LEU A 33 7.77 -16.54 -3.49
C LEU A 33 9.03 -16.30 -4.33
N GLN A 34 10.07 -17.14 -4.22
CA GLN A 34 11.31 -17.00 -5.00
C GLN A 34 11.04 -17.07 -6.51
N GLY A 35 10.18 -18.00 -6.96
CA GLY A 35 9.78 -18.09 -8.36
C GLY A 35 9.13 -16.80 -8.86
N ASP A 36 8.41 -16.11 -7.97
CA ASP A 36 7.80 -14.82 -8.24
C ASP A 36 8.81 -13.69 -8.35
N LEU A 37 9.73 -13.60 -7.38
CA LEU A 37 10.81 -12.62 -7.35
C LEU A 37 11.73 -12.71 -8.56
N ARG A 38 12.06 -13.93 -9.03
CA ARG A 38 12.85 -14.13 -10.25
C ARG A 38 12.18 -13.49 -11.46
N ARG A 39 10.89 -13.72 -11.65
CA ARG A 39 10.15 -13.12 -12.76
C ARG A 39 10.10 -11.60 -12.67
N LEU A 40 9.89 -11.04 -11.48
CA LEU A 40 9.92 -9.59 -11.27
C LEU A 40 11.31 -9.00 -11.52
N SER A 41 12.37 -9.76 -11.24
CA SER A 41 13.75 -9.37 -11.53
C SER A 41 14.02 -9.40 -13.03
N ASP A 42 13.55 -10.43 -13.74
CA ASP A 42 13.64 -10.52 -15.21
C ASP A 42 12.86 -9.39 -15.90
N LEU A 43 11.76 -8.93 -15.28
CA LEU A 43 11.00 -7.78 -15.74
C LEU A 43 11.73 -6.43 -15.52
N GLY A 44 12.73 -6.39 -14.64
CA GLY A 44 13.53 -5.20 -14.35
C GLY A 44 12.84 -4.21 -13.40
N VAL A 45 12.09 -4.73 -12.42
CA VAL A 45 11.37 -3.92 -11.42
C VAL A 45 12.32 -3.36 -10.36
N ASP A 46 12.11 -2.11 -9.91
CA ASP A 46 12.96 -1.44 -8.92
C ASP A 46 12.66 -1.84 -7.47
N THR A 47 11.40 -2.19 -7.20
CA THR A 47 10.91 -2.43 -5.84
C THR A 47 9.89 -3.57 -5.79
N VAL A 48 9.86 -4.30 -4.70
CA VAL A 48 8.84 -5.34 -4.48
C VAL A 48 8.23 -5.13 -3.10
N GLU A 49 6.90 -5.15 -3.05
CA GLU A 49 6.20 -5.26 -1.79
C GLU A 49 5.94 -6.73 -1.46
N LEU A 50 6.45 -7.19 -0.33
CA LEU A 50 6.32 -8.57 0.09
C LEU A 50 5.09 -8.75 0.98
N GLY A 51 4.12 -9.54 0.51
CA GLY A 51 2.99 -10.03 1.28
C GLY A 51 3.42 -11.10 2.29
N LEU A 52 4.21 -10.71 3.29
CA LEU A 52 4.89 -11.64 4.20
C LEU A 52 3.93 -12.44 5.11
N THR A 53 2.67 -12.05 5.19
CA THR A 53 1.62 -12.81 5.88
C THR A 53 1.13 -14.03 5.09
N SER A 54 1.61 -14.21 3.86
CA SER A 54 1.45 -15.44 3.08
C SER A 54 2.45 -16.55 3.45
N VAL A 55 3.41 -16.27 4.34
CA VAL A 55 4.42 -17.22 4.83
C VAL A 55 4.44 -17.18 6.36
N ASP A 56 4.54 -18.33 7.02
CA ASP A 56 4.59 -18.42 8.48
C ASP A 56 5.92 -17.90 9.08
N LEU A 57 6.17 -16.59 9.02
CA LEU A 57 7.36 -15.95 9.59
C LEU A 57 7.19 -15.60 11.06
N ILE A 58 5.94 -15.54 11.53
CA ILE A 58 5.57 -15.08 12.87
C ILE A 58 4.57 -16.06 13.48
N ALA A 59 4.81 -16.48 14.71
CA ALA A 59 3.89 -17.30 15.49
C ALA A 59 3.56 -16.61 16.82
N GLY A 60 2.30 -16.17 16.97
CA GLY A 60 1.82 -15.52 18.19
C GLY A 60 2.60 -14.25 18.55
N GLY A 61 2.85 -13.38 17.57
CA GLY A 61 3.58 -12.12 17.76
C GLY A 61 5.11 -12.28 17.89
N ARG A 62 5.67 -13.46 17.61
CA ARG A 62 7.12 -13.72 17.70
C ARG A 62 7.68 -14.21 16.38
N VAL A 63 8.82 -13.68 15.99
CA VAL A 63 9.57 -14.11 14.79
C VAL A 63 10.01 -15.58 14.91
N ILE A 64 9.72 -16.38 13.89
CA ILE A 64 10.28 -17.72 13.71
C ILE A 64 11.66 -17.57 13.06
N LYS A 65 12.71 -17.69 13.88
CA LYS A 65 14.09 -17.36 13.51
C LYS A 65 14.54 -18.05 12.23
N GLU A 66 14.32 -19.36 12.11
CA GLU A 66 14.82 -20.16 10.99
C GLU A 66 14.16 -19.75 9.67
N ARG A 67 12.87 -19.40 9.68
CA ARG A 67 12.16 -18.93 8.49
C ARG A 67 12.55 -17.50 8.14
N ALA A 68 12.77 -16.63 9.13
CA ALA A 68 13.27 -15.27 8.91
C ALA A 68 14.69 -15.26 8.31
N GLU A 69 15.58 -16.17 8.74
CA GLU A 69 16.92 -16.31 8.16
C GLU A 69 16.87 -16.81 6.71
N ARG A 70 15.96 -17.72 6.37
CA ARG A 70 15.73 -18.14 4.98
C ARG A 70 15.21 -16.99 4.10
N LEU A 71 14.28 -16.18 4.61
CA LEU A 71 13.79 -14.99 3.89
C LEU A 71 14.92 -13.97 3.67
N GLU A 72 15.74 -13.71 4.68
CA GLU A 72 16.88 -12.81 4.58
C GLU A 72 17.91 -13.30 3.54
N ALA A 73 18.18 -14.60 3.49
CA ALA A 73 19.03 -15.19 2.46
C ALA A 73 18.42 -15.02 1.06
N LEU A 74 17.13 -15.32 0.90
CA LEU A 74 16.40 -15.19 -0.36
C LEU A 74 16.39 -13.75 -0.88
N THR A 75 16.06 -12.78 -0.02
CA THR A 75 15.94 -11.37 -0.41
C THR A 75 17.26 -10.76 -0.85
N ARG A 76 18.40 -11.27 -0.35
CA ARG A 76 19.76 -10.89 -0.80
C ARG A 76 20.12 -11.36 -2.20
N GLU A 77 19.39 -12.32 -2.77
CA GLU A 77 19.62 -12.78 -4.14
C GLU A 77 19.18 -11.75 -5.19
N PHE A 78 18.35 -10.78 -4.81
CA PHE A 78 17.78 -9.79 -5.71
C PHE A 78 18.13 -8.36 -5.30
N ALA A 79 18.31 -7.50 -6.30
CA ALA A 79 18.66 -6.08 -6.11
C ALA A 79 17.42 -5.18 -6.01
N PHE A 80 16.37 -5.62 -5.31
CA PHE A 80 15.16 -4.83 -5.13
C PHE A 80 15.26 -3.89 -3.92
N ARG A 81 14.54 -2.77 -3.99
CA ARG A 81 14.03 -2.11 -2.78
C ARG A 81 12.84 -2.90 -2.24
N TYR A 82 12.86 -3.28 -0.97
CA TYR A 82 11.73 -3.98 -0.36
C TYR A 82 10.82 -3.05 0.44
N THR A 83 9.53 -3.35 0.37
CA THR A 83 8.50 -2.92 1.32
C THR A 83 7.74 -4.17 1.76
N VAL A 84 6.99 -4.10 2.86
CA VAL A 84 6.26 -5.25 3.39
C VAL A 84 4.78 -4.92 3.51
N HIS A 85 3.94 -5.76 2.92
CA HIS A 85 2.52 -5.73 3.21
C HIS A 85 2.25 -6.45 4.53
N GLY A 86 1.68 -5.76 5.51
CA GLY A 86 1.36 -6.31 6.82
C GLY A 86 0.11 -7.21 6.81
N LEU A 87 -0.50 -7.37 7.99
CA LEU A 87 -1.72 -8.17 8.16
C LEU A 87 -2.88 -7.58 7.34
N VAL A 88 -3.35 -8.33 6.33
CA VAL A 88 -4.55 -7.98 5.54
C VAL A 88 -5.79 -7.91 6.44
N SER A 89 -5.91 -8.79 7.42
CA SER A 89 -7.03 -8.80 8.39
C SER A 89 -6.77 -7.91 9.61
N SER A 90 -5.91 -6.90 9.50
CA SER A 90 -5.60 -6.01 10.64
C SER A 90 -6.80 -5.14 11.03
N ASN A 91 -6.98 -4.95 12.33
CA ASN A 91 -8.05 -4.15 12.91
C ASN A 91 -7.71 -3.68 14.34
N PHE A 92 -6.93 -2.60 14.46
CA PHE A 92 -6.62 -1.98 15.75
C PHE A 92 -7.84 -1.34 16.44
N MET A 93 -8.98 -1.21 15.75
CA MET A 93 -10.23 -0.77 16.38
C MET A 93 -10.85 -1.85 17.26
N ASP A 94 -10.57 -3.13 17.04
CA ASP A 94 -11.17 -4.23 17.79
C ASP A 94 -10.39 -4.50 19.10
N PRO A 95 -10.98 -4.25 20.28
CA PRO A 95 -10.28 -4.39 21.55
C PRO A 95 -9.91 -5.84 21.87
N ALA A 96 -10.61 -6.83 21.30
CA ALA A 96 -10.35 -8.24 21.59
C ALA A 96 -9.08 -8.76 20.93
N ILE A 97 -8.66 -8.14 19.81
CA ILE A 97 -7.53 -8.62 19.01
C ILE A 97 -6.42 -7.58 18.82
N ALA A 98 -6.67 -6.29 19.10
CA ALA A 98 -5.72 -5.21 18.86
C ALA A 98 -4.33 -5.49 19.47
N GLY A 99 -4.27 -5.98 20.70
CA GLY A 99 -2.99 -6.32 21.35
C GLY A 99 -2.20 -7.40 20.61
N TYR A 100 -2.87 -8.47 20.15
CA TYR A 100 -2.19 -9.53 19.39
C TYR A 100 -1.71 -9.05 18.02
N GLN A 101 -2.50 -8.22 17.36
CA GLN A 101 -2.14 -7.64 16.07
C GLN A 101 -0.98 -6.65 16.19
N LEU A 102 -0.94 -5.87 17.27
CA LEU A 102 0.16 -4.94 17.53
C LEU A 102 1.48 -5.68 17.72
N GLU A 103 1.49 -6.77 18.50
CA GLU A 103 2.69 -7.60 18.66
C GLU A 103 3.11 -8.28 17.35
N ALA A 104 2.17 -8.73 16.53
CA ALA A 104 2.47 -9.24 15.19
C ALA A 104 3.04 -8.16 14.26
N ALA A 105 2.50 -6.93 14.30
CA ALA A 105 3.03 -5.81 13.52
C ALA A 105 4.44 -5.42 13.95
N LYS A 106 4.74 -5.39 15.27
CA LYS A 106 6.10 -5.18 15.80
C LYS A 106 7.07 -6.27 15.34
N ALA A 107 6.65 -7.53 15.33
CA ALA A 107 7.46 -8.62 14.80
C ALA A 107 7.71 -8.46 13.28
N LEU A 108 6.73 -8.00 12.50
CA LEU A 108 6.94 -7.68 11.08
C LEU A 108 7.91 -6.51 10.89
N VAL A 109 7.90 -5.50 11.76
CA VAL A 109 8.91 -4.41 11.75
C VAL A 109 10.32 -4.97 11.95
N GLN A 110 10.51 -5.95 12.84
CA GLN A 110 11.79 -6.62 13.01
C GLN A 110 12.21 -7.43 11.77
N ILE A 111 11.24 -8.02 11.05
CA ILE A 111 11.52 -8.66 9.76
C ILE A 111 11.91 -7.62 8.71
N CYS A 112 11.25 -6.46 8.67
CA CYS A 112 11.57 -5.37 7.76
C CYS A 112 13.04 -4.93 7.92
N ASP A 113 13.49 -4.73 9.16
CA ASP A 113 14.89 -4.40 9.48
C ASP A 113 15.88 -5.44 8.92
N ARG A 114 15.59 -6.74 9.12
CA ARG A 114 16.44 -7.85 8.62
C ARG A 114 16.61 -7.86 7.10
N ILE A 115 15.57 -7.49 6.36
CA ILE A 115 15.58 -7.51 4.88
C ILE A 115 15.81 -6.12 4.26
N GLY A 116 16.04 -5.09 5.09
CA GLY A 116 16.21 -3.71 4.63
C GLY A 116 14.95 -3.09 4.02
N ALA A 117 13.76 -3.53 4.42
CA ALA A 117 12.50 -2.94 3.98
C ALA A 117 12.20 -1.67 4.80
N GLY A 118 11.98 -0.55 4.12
CA GLY A 118 11.78 0.76 4.76
C GLY A 118 10.33 1.09 5.12
N VAL A 119 9.36 0.29 4.64
CA VAL A 119 7.93 0.53 4.82
C VAL A 119 7.22 -0.78 5.18
N ILE A 120 6.29 -0.69 6.13
CA ILE A 120 5.29 -1.72 6.40
C ILE A 120 3.88 -1.14 6.22
N VAL A 121 3.06 -1.82 5.43
CA VAL A 121 1.64 -1.50 5.24
C VAL A 121 0.82 -2.00 6.42
N GLN A 122 -0.05 -1.14 6.94
CA GLN A 122 -0.98 -1.43 8.02
C GLN A 122 -2.39 -1.07 7.56
N HIS A 123 -3.29 -2.05 7.47
CA HIS A 123 -4.68 -1.83 7.09
C HIS A 123 -5.42 -1.00 8.15
N GLY A 124 -6.24 -0.05 7.69
CA GLY A 124 -7.17 0.68 8.54
C GLY A 124 -8.23 -0.25 9.15
N GLY A 125 -8.54 -0.03 10.42
CA GLY A 125 -9.51 -0.82 11.18
C GLY A 125 -10.95 -0.61 10.74
N HIS A 126 -11.83 -1.41 11.32
CA HIS A 126 -13.25 -1.37 11.02
C HIS A 126 -14.13 -1.73 12.21
N LEU A 127 -15.40 -1.32 12.14
CA LEU A 127 -16.47 -1.76 13.03
C LEU A 127 -17.58 -2.39 12.21
N ARG A 128 -18.20 -3.45 12.73
CA ARG A 128 -19.42 -4.01 12.14
C ARG A 128 -20.58 -3.02 12.36
N GLY A 129 -21.65 -3.12 11.56
CA GLY A 129 -22.79 -2.20 11.67
C GLY A 129 -23.46 -2.18 13.05
N GLY A 130 -23.40 -3.30 13.78
CA GLY A 130 -23.88 -3.38 15.16
C GLY A 130 -23.02 -2.65 16.20
N GLN A 131 -21.84 -2.15 15.84
CA GLN A 131 -20.83 -1.58 16.77
C GLN A 131 -20.60 -0.09 16.57
N LEU A 132 -21.39 0.60 15.73
CA LEU A 132 -21.16 2.01 15.38
C LEU A 132 -21.20 2.96 16.58
N PHE A 133 -21.88 2.58 17.67
CA PHE A 133 -21.88 3.35 18.92
C PHE A 133 -20.49 3.42 19.59
N GLU A 134 -19.55 2.55 19.22
CA GLU A 134 -18.18 2.52 19.73
C GLU A 134 -17.20 3.34 18.88
N ARG A 135 -17.67 3.97 17.79
CA ARG A 135 -16.82 4.61 16.76
C ARG A 135 -15.76 5.57 17.33
N ALA A 136 -16.13 6.45 18.26
CA ALA A 136 -15.20 7.42 18.81
C ALA A 136 -14.05 6.74 19.58
N GLU A 137 -14.40 5.73 20.37
CA GLU A 137 -13.45 4.95 21.17
C GLU A 137 -12.58 4.03 20.30
N ALA A 138 -13.17 3.43 19.26
CA ALA A 138 -12.47 2.66 18.25
C ALA A 138 -11.41 3.50 17.50
N ASN A 139 -11.77 4.70 17.05
CA ASN A 139 -10.82 5.63 16.41
C ASN A 139 -9.70 6.05 17.38
N ARG A 140 -10.01 6.28 18.66
CA ARG A 140 -9.00 6.58 19.68
C ARG A 140 -8.00 5.44 19.82
N ARG A 141 -8.50 4.20 19.93
CA ARG A 141 -7.68 2.99 20.07
C ARG A 141 -6.76 2.77 18.87
N GLU A 142 -7.26 2.96 17.66
CA GLU A 142 -6.44 2.86 16.45
C GLU A 142 -5.31 3.88 16.46
N ARG A 143 -5.58 5.14 16.80
CA ARG A 143 -4.55 6.19 16.90
C ARG A 143 -3.47 5.85 17.93
N GLU A 144 -3.87 5.34 19.10
CA GLU A 144 -2.94 4.93 20.15
C GLU A 144 -2.06 3.77 19.71
N ALA A 145 -2.63 2.75 19.07
CA ALA A 145 -1.88 1.61 18.55
C ALA A 145 -0.94 2.02 17.40
N LEU A 146 -1.36 2.93 16.52
CA LEU A 146 -0.52 3.47 15.46
C LEU A 146 0.66 4.28 16.01
N PHE A 147 0.43 5.12 17.03
CA PHE A 147 1.50 5.85 17.70
C PHE A 147 2.50 4.88 18.34
N GLU A 148 2.02 3.87 19.08
CA GLU A 148 2.89 2.87 19.71
C GLU A 148 3.71 2.09 18.68
N LEU A 149 3.09 1.66 17.58
CA LEU A 149 3.78 0.96 16.50
C LEU A 149 4.82 1.85 15.81
N ALA A 150 4.48 3.12 15.55
CA ALA A 150 5.39 4.06 14.89
C ALA A 150 6.59 4.43 15.78
N GLU A 151 6.39 4.61 17.08
CA GLU A 151 7.48 4.79 18.06
C GLU A 151 8.37 3.55 18.13
N PHE A 152 7.77 2.34 18.14
CA PHE A 152 8.52 1.09 18.11
C PHE A 152 9.35 0.93 16.83
N ALA A 153 8.81 1.35 15.67
CA ALA A 153 9.45 1.24 14.37
C ALA A 153 10.57 2.27 14.13
N ARG A 154 10.55 3.40 14.86
CA ARG A 154 11.52 4.49 14.73
C ARG A 154 13.00 4.06 14.75
N PRO A 155 13.51 3.29 15.72
CA PRO A 155 14.92 2.88 15.75
C PRO A 155 15.32 1.95 14.58
N TYR A 156 14.34 1.30 13.94
CA TYR A 156 14.56 0.43 12.77
C TYR A 156 14.55 1.21 11.45
N GLY A 157 14.21 2.51 11.47
CA GLY A 157 14.04 3.30 10.25
C GLY A 157 12.86 2.85 9.38
N VAL A 158 11.94 2.06 9.94
CA VAL A 158 10.75 1.57 9.24
C VAL A 158 9.61 2.56 9.41
N ARG A 159 8.94 2.89 8.31
CA ARG A 159 7.75 3.74 8.28
C ARG A 159 6.50 2.87 8.22
N ILE A 160 5.48 3.22 9.01
CA ILE A 160 4.16 2.62 8.96
C ILE A 160 3.33 3.38 7.93
N ALA A 161 2.75 2.67 6.98
CA ALA A 161 1.87 3.25 5.96
C ALA A 161 0.43 2.77 6.22
N LEU A 162 -0.42 3.68 6.72
CA LEU A 162 -1.82 3.38 7.04
C LEU A 162 -2.68 3.41 5.77
N GLU A 163 -3.17 2.25 5.38
CA GLU A 163 -3.96 2.07 4.16
C GLU A 163 -5.45 2.40 4.35
N ASN A 164 -6.02 3.12 3.38
CA ASN A 164 -7.46 3.23 3.26
C ASN A 164 -8.07 1.92 2.71
N ILE A 165 -8.96 1.31 3.48
CA ILE A 165 -9.69 0.10 3.08
C ILE A 165 -11.16 0.43 2.86
N PHE A 166 -11.82 -0.30 1.96
CA PHE A 166 -13.23 -0.13 1.64
C PHE A 166 -14.15 -1.05 2.46
N SER A 167 -15.40 -0.64 2.60
CA SER A 167 -16.42 -1.39 3.31
C SER A 167 -16.77 -2.67 2.54
N THR A 168 -16.60 -3.83 3.17
CA THR A 168 -16.88 -5.16 2.58
C THR A 168 -18.23 -5.73 3.01
N GLU A 169 -18.87 -5.13 4.01
CA GLU A 169 -20.14 -5.57 4.56
C GLU A 169 -21.13 -4.40 4.73
N PRO A 170 -22.45 -4.62 4.55
CA PRO A 170 -23.46 -3.59 4.79
C PRO A 170 -23.39 -3.01 6.20
N GLY A 171 -23.37 -1.68 6.29
CA GLY A 171 -23.31 -0.96 7.55
C GLY A 171 -21.96 -1.00 8.28
N GLN A 172 -20.94 -1.66 7.72
CA GLN A 172 -19.58 -1.59 8.24
C GLN A 172 -19.10 -0.13 8.26
N TYR A 173 -18.39 0.24 9.32
CA TYR A 173 -17.64 1.48 9.37
C TYR A 173 -16.18 1.19 9.09
N ARG A 174 -15.64 1.95 8.13
CA ARG A 174 -14.22 2.18 7.93
C ARG A 174 -14.00 3.69 7.78
N GLN A 175 -12.78 4.12 8.07
CA GLN A 175 -12.38 5.50 7.80
C GLN A 175 -12.35 5.73 6.29
N THR A 176 -13.01 6.79 5.85
CA THR A 176 -12.88 7.30 4.48
C THR A 176 -11.43 7.77 4.22
N PRO A 177 -10.98 7.93 2.96
CA PRO A 177 -9.64 8.41 2.69
C PRO A 177 -9.30 9.75 3.37
N ALA A 178 -10.26 10.68 3.43
CA ALA A 178 -10.08 11.93 4.17
C ALA A 178 -9.94 11.69 5.68
N GLU A 179 -10.71 10.77 6.27
CA GLU A 179 -10.60 10.43 7.70
C GLU A 179 -9.28 9.72 8.03
N VAL A 180 -8.76 8.88 7.12
CA VAL A 180 -7.40 8.31 7.26
C VAL A 180 -6.35 9.42 7.28
N ALA A 181 -6.47 10.41 6.39
CA ALA A 181 -5.59 11.57 6.38
C ALA A 181 -5.62 12.35 7.70
N GLU A 182 -6.82 12.56 8.26
CA GLU A 182 -7.00 13.21 9.56
C GLU A 182 -6.44 12.35 10.71
N THR A 183 -6.54 11.02 10.63
CA THR A 183 -5.90 10.10 11.59
C THR A 183 -4.37 10.25 11.57
N VAL A 184 -3.75 10.23 10.39
CA VAL A 184 -2.28 10.42 10.27
C VAL A 184 -1.85 11.77 10.82
N LYS A 185 -2.54 12.85 10.47
CA LYS A 185 -2.26 14.21 11.00
C LYS A 185 -2.46 14.30 12.51
N ALA A 186 -3.47 13.61 13.06
CA ALA A 186 -3.76 13.66 14.50
C ALA A 186 -2.75 12.86 15.33
N VAL A 187 -2.18 11.80 14.78
CA VAL A 187 -1.10 11.04 15.44
C VAL A 187 0.23 11.80 15.38
N ASP A 188 0.48 12.54 14.29
CA ASP A 188 1.62 13.47 14.13
C ASP A 188 2.98 12.83 14.48
N HIS A 189 3.26 11.67 13.89
CA HIS A 189 4.52 10.94 14.12
C HIS A 189 5.32 10.79 12.82
N PRO A 190 6.64 11.09 12.80
CA PRO A 190 7.44 11.09 11.57
C PRO A 190 7.59 9.71 10.88
N ASN A 191 7.38 8.62 11.62
CA ASN A 191 7.34 7.25 11.08
C ASN A 191 5.93 6.78 10.69
N LEU A 192 4.91 7.64 10.68
CA LEU A 192 3.57 7.29 10.22
C LEU A 192 3.19 8.16 9.00
N VAL A 193 2.75 7.50 7.93
CA VAL A 193 2.19 8.14 6.74
C VAL A 193 0.90 7.44 6.34
N ALA A 194 0.16 8.05 5.42
CA ALA A 194 -0.91 7.38 4.70
C ALA A 194 -0.35 6.52 3.55
N LEU A 195 -1.08 5.45 3.24
CA LEU A 195 -1.00 4.71 1.99
C LEU A 195 -2.30 4.92 1.22
N ILE A 196 -2.21 5.45 0.00
CA ILE A 196 -3.39 5.53 -0.87
C ILE A 196 -3.48 4.28 -1.71
N ASP A 197 -4.47 3.44 -1.43
CA ASP A 197 -5.00 2.52 -2.44
C ASP A 197 -6.13 3.25 -3.19
N PHE A 198 -5.88 3.55 -4.47
CA PHE A 198 -6.79 4.36 -5.27
C PHE A 198 -8.09 3.62 -5.60
N SER A 199 -8.03 2.31 -5.83
CA SER A 199 -9.21 1.50 -6.15
C SER A 199 -10.09 1.33 -4.91
N HIS A 200 -9.50 1.04 -3.75
CA HIS A 200 -10.19 0.99 -2.47
C HIS A 200 -10.85 2.34 -2.15
N ALA A 201 -10.13 3.44 -2.35
CA ALA A 201 -10.67 4.79 -2.15
C ALA A 201 -11.87 5.06 -3.07
N TYR A 202 -11.81 4.59 -4.32
CA TYR A 202 -12.90 4.76 -5.28
C TYR A 202 -14.13 3.93 -4.91
N ILE A 203 -13.93 2.66 -4.54
CA ILE A 203 -15.01 1.77 -4.08
C ILE A 203 -15.68 2.33 -2.82
N GLU A 204 -14.90 2.73 -1.81
CA GLU A 204 -15.45 3.31 -0.57
C GLU A 204 -16.17 4.62 -0.86
N SER A 205 -15.61 5.48 -1.73
CA SER A 205 -16.27 6.74 -2.08
C SER A 205 -17.62 6.51 -2.74
N THR A 206 -17.71 5.58 -3.70
CA THR A 206 -18.98 5.20 -4.34
C THR A 206 -19.96 4.61 -3.32
N TYR A 207 -19.50 3.68 -2.47
CA TYR A 207 -20.34 3.07 -1.44
C TYR A 207 -20.94 4.11 -0.49
N ARG A 208 -20.16 5.15 -0.13
CA ARG A 208 -20.56 6.20 0.80
C ARG A 208 -21.26 7.39 0.13
N GLY A 209 -21.37 7.41 -1.20
CA GLY A 209 -21.90 8.54 -1.96
C GLY A 209 -21.04 9.80 -1.86
N LEU A 210 -19.72 9.62 -1.73
CA LEU A 210 -18.72 10.69 -1.62
C LEU A 210 -18.06 10.97 -2.97
N ASN A 211 -17.46 12.16 -3.08
CA ASN A 211 -16.64 12.49 -4.24
C ASN A 211 -15.24 11.88 -4.10
N PHE A 212 -14.92 10.90 -4.94
CA PHE A 212 -13.62 10.22 -4.95
C PHE A 212 -12.43 11.18 -5.08
N ARG A 213 -12.51 12.18 -5.97
CA ARG A 213 -11.43 13.16 -6.20
C ARG A 213 -11.18 14.04 -4.97
N GLU A 214 -12.23 14.44 -4.26
CA GLU A 214 -12.06 15.20 -3.01
C GLU A 214 -11.41 14.35 -1.91
N GLN A 215 -11.79 13.08 -1.81
CA GLN A 215 -11.24 12.14 -0.82
C GLN A 215 -9.74 11.91 -1.01
N ILE A 216 -9.31 11.57 -2.22
CA ILE A 216 -7.88 11.36 -2.52
C ILE A 216 -7.06 12.66 -2.43
N ARG A 217 -7.65 13.82 -2.79
CA ARG A 217 -6.98 15.13 -2.63
C ARG A 217 -6.71 15.45 -1.15
N ALA A 218 -7.62 15.07 -0.25
CA ALA A 218 -7.42 15.26 1.19
C ALA A 218 -6.30 14.37 1.75
N MET A 219 -6.11 13.17 1.17
CA MET A 219 -5.17 12.16 1.64
C MET A 219 -3.75 12.30 1.05
N ALA A 220 -3.63 12.75 -0.20
CA ALA A 220 -2.36 12.86 -0.92
C ALA A 220 -1.23 13.59 -0.16
N PRO A 221 -1.47 14.73 0.53
CA PRO A 221 -0.40 15.47 1.19
C PRO A 221 0.31 14.72 2.32
N VAL A 222 -0.31 13.67 2.86
CA VAL A 222 0.27 12.83 3.92
C VAL A 222 0.58 11.41 3.44
N ALA A 223 0.44 11.14 2.14
CA ALA A 223 0.68 9.82 1.56
C ALA A 223 2.15 9.63 1.22
N GLY A 224 2.76 8.56 1.74
CA GLY A 224 4.15 8.19 1.54
C GLY A 224 4.36 6.80 0.94
N HIS A 225 3.28 6.17 0.49
CA HIS A 225 3.24 4.86 -0.18
C HIS A 225 1.93 4.79 -0.98
N LEU A 226 1.94 4.16 -2.15
CA LEU A 226 0.79 4.16 -3.07
C LEU A 226 0.54 2.76 -3.62
N HIS A 227 -0.70 2.30 -3.56
CA HIS A 227 -1.15 1.09 -4.23
C HIS A 227 -1.98 1.46 -5.46
N VAL A 228 -1.57 0.94 -6.62
CA VAL A 228 -2.24 1.19 -7.89
C VAL A 228 -2.68 -0.12 -8.54
N HIS A 229 -3.96 -0.22 -8.80
CA HIS A 229 -4.61 -1.24 -9.61
C HIS A 229 -5.94 -0.68 -10.05
N ASP A 230 -6.46 -1.20 -11.15
CA ASP A 230 -7.64 -0.59 -11.76
C ASP A 230 -8.94 -1.27 -11.33
N SER A 231 -10.01 -0.47 -11.32
CA SER A 231 -11.37 -0.91 -11.06
C SER A 231 -12.36 0.07 -11.69
N PHE A 232 -13.65 -0.12 -11.41
CA PHE A 232 -14.71 0.81 -11.83
C PHE A 232 -15.38 1.49 -10.63
N GLY A 233 -14.76 1.39 -9.44
CA GLY A 233 -15.28 1.95 -8.21
C GLY A 233 -16.63 1.38 -7.75
N ARG A 234 -17.08 0.25 -8.29
CA ARG A 234 -18.40 -0.31 -7.98
C ARG A 234 -18.31 -1.27 -6.80
N PRO A 235 -19.02 -1.04 -5.69
CA PRO A 235 -19.02 -1.96 -4.56
C PRO A 235 -19.56 -3.34 -4.93
N GLN A 236 -19.03 -4.40 -4.32
CA GLN A 236 -19.46 -5.78 -4.58
C GLN A 236 -20.92 -6.05 -4.16
N ALA A 237 -21.39 -5.40 -3.08
CA ALA A 237 -22.69 -5.64 -2.47
C ALA A 237 -22.95 -7.14 -2.24
N PHE A 238 -23.99 -7.72 -2.86
CA PHE A 238 -24.34 -9.14 -2.74
C PHE A 238 -23.95 -9.96 -3.98
N TYR A 239 -23.22 -9.37 -4.93
CA TYR A 239 -22.88 -10.05 -6.17
C TYR A 239 -21.83 -11.14 -5.94
N GLN A 240 -22.15 -12.35 -6.37
CA GLN A 240 -21.25 -13.50 -6.34
C GLN A 240 -21.08 -13.99 -7.77
N ALA A 241 -19.88 -13.76 -8.32
CA ALA A 241 -19.52 -14.23 -9.64
C ALA A 241 -19.35 -15.76 -9.66
N PHE A 242 -19.75 -16.42 -10.75
CA PHE A 242 -19.45 -17.85 -10.92
C PHE A 242 -17.98 -18.06 -11.32
N TYR A 243 -17.48 -17.20 -12.20
CA TYR A 243 -16.06 -17.06 -12.52
C TYR A 243 -15.57 -15.65 -12.16
N PRO A 244 -14.33 -15.47 -11.65
CA PRO A 244 -13.82 -14.14 -11.31
C PRO A 244 -13.81 -13.15 -12.50
N GLN A 245 -13.78 -13.67 -13.73
CA GLN A 245 -13.90 -12.89 -14.96
C GLN A 245 -15.26 -12.18 -15.11
N GLU A 246 -16.34 -12.72 -14.53
CA GLU A 246 -17.66 -12.06 -14.60
C GLU A 246 -17.66 -10.76 -13.78
N ALA A 247 -17.04 -10.76 -12.60
CA ALA A 247 -16.84 -9.54 -11.82
C ALA A 247 -16.04 -8.50 -12.61
N THR A 248 -15.02 -8.94 -13.37
CA THR A 248 -14.23 -8.07 -14.26
C THR A 248 -15.08 -7.51 -15.39
N ALA A 249 -15.85 -8.37 -16.06
CA ALA A 249 -16.73 -7.98 -17.16
C ALA A 249 -17.83 -6.98 -16.73
N LEU A 250 -18.30 -7.09 -15.49
CA LEU A 250 -19.30 -6.20 -14.92
C LEU A 250 -18.70 -5.00 -14.18
N GLY A 251 -17.39 -4.98 -13.98
CA GLY A 251 -16.69 -3.94 -13.23
C GLY A 251 -17.05 -3.89 -11.74
N ILE A 252 -17.35 -5.02 -11.12
CA ILE A 252 -17.88 -5.09 -9.74
C ILE A 252 -16.81 -5.56 -8.76
N GLY A 253 -16.61 -4.79 -7.70
CA GLY A 253 -15.76 -5.13 -6.57
C GLY A 253 -14.31 -4.71 -6.76
N ASP A 254 -13.47 -5.29 -5.91
CA ASP A 254 -12.03 -5.08 -5.90
C ASP A 254 -11.36 -6.04 -6.90
N LEU A 255 -10.98 -5.50 -8.06
CA LEU A 255 -10.68 -6.32 -9.25
C LEU A 255 -9.19 -6.57 -9.47
N HIS A 256 -8.32 -5.79 -8.82
CA HIS A 256 -6.86 -5.82 -8.98
C HIS A 256 -6.42 -5.88 -10.46
N MET A 257 -7.02 -5.03 -11.30
CA MET A 257 -6.81 -5.07 -12.75
C MET A 257 -5.52 -4.36 -13.19
N PRO A 258 -5.00 -4.69 -14.39
CA PRO A 258 -4.01 -3.90 -15.09
C PRO A 258 -4.39 -2.41 -15.18
N LEU A 259 -3.39 -1.54 -15.02
CA LEU A 259 -3.59 -0.09 -15.15
C LEU A 259 -4.10 0.26 -16.56
N GLY A 260 -5.22 0.99 -16.63
CA GLY A 260 -5.88 1.39 -17.87
C GLY A 260 -7.03 0.47 -18.31
N TRP A 261 -7.33 -0.60 -17.57
CA TRP A 261 -8.48 -1.47 -17.87
C TRP A 261 -9.78 -1.00 -17.20
N GLY A 262 -9.68 -0.21 -16.14
CA GLY A 262 -10.82 0.38 -15.45
C GLY A 262 -11.10 1.80 -15.93
N ASP A 263 -11.81 2.57 -15.11
CA ASP A 263 -12.17 3.97 -15.41
C ASP A 263 -11.55 4.99 -14.43
N ILE A 264 -10.52 4.60 -13.68
CA ILE A 264 -9.74 5.55 -12.88
C ILE A 264 -8.94 6.46 -13.83
N GLU A 265 -9.16 7.77 -13.70
CA GLU A 265 -8.52 8.82 -14.50
C GLU A 265 -7.06 9.08 -14.05
N TRP A 266 -6.20 8.07 -14.20
CA TRP A 266 -4.84 8.03 -13.66
C TRP A 266 -3.97 9.24 -14.03
N GLU A 267 -3.93 9.62 -15.31
CA GLU A 267 -3.11 10.74 -15.77
C GLU A 267 -3.53 12.06 -15.09
N ASP A 268 -4.85 12.31 -15.01
CA ASP A 268 -5.36 13.51 -14.34
C ASP A 268 -4.98 13.50 -12.85
N LEU A 269 -5.17 12.38 -12.16
CA LEU A 269 -4.80 12.26 -10.74
C LEU A 269 -3.31 12.51 -10.50
N PHE A 270 -2.44 11.90 -11.28
CA PHE A 270 -0.99 12.04 -11.09
C PHE A 270 -0.46 13.41 -11.55
N SER A 271 -1.18 14.09 -12.45
CA SER A 271 -0.91 15.50 -12.77
C SER A 271 -1.37 16.47 -11.67
N GLU A 272 -2.39 16.08 -10.90
CA GLU A 272 -3.04 16.93 -9.90
C GLU A 272 -2.52 16.76 -8.46
N LEU A 273 -2.09 15.56 -8.09
CA LEU A 273 -1.76 15.22 -6.71
C LEU A 273 -0.28 15.45 -6.40
N THR A 274 0.03 15.65 -5.13
CA THR A 274 1.41 15.73 -4.63
C THR A 274 1.52 14.85 -3.39
N PHE A 275 2.51 13.98 -3.40
CA PHE A 275 2.76 12.99 -2.35
C PHE A 275 4.00 13.36 -1.54
N LEU A 276 4.25 12.67 -0.43
CA LEU A 276 5.45 12.87 0.38
C LEU A 276 6.71 12.40 -0.36
N PRO A 277 7.89 12.96 -0.04
CA PRO A 277 9.16 12.43 -0.56
C PRO A 277 9.37 10.96 -0.21
N ASP A 278 10.22 10.29 -1.01
CA ASP A 278 10.56 8.88 -0.88
C ASP A 278 9.33 7.94 -0.97
N THR A 279 8.29 8.37 -1.69
CA THR A 279 7.09 7.57 -1.94
C THR A 279 7.40 6.42 -2.90
N VAL A 280 6.88 5.24 -2.61
CA VAL A 280 6.94 4.08 -3.50
C VAL A 280 5.56 3.80 -4.08
N LEU A 281 5.52 3.42 -5.36
CA LEU A 281 4.31 3.05 -6.08
C LEU A 281 4.29 1.54 -6.34
N ILE A 282 3.36 0.85 -5.72
CA ILE A 282 3.19 -0.60 -5.79
C ILE A 282 1.96 -0.93 -6.61
N MET A 283 2.14 -1.76 -7.64
CA MET A 283 1.07 -2.30 -8.46
C MET A 283 0.56 -3.58 -7.82
N GLU A 284 -0.66 -3.53 -7.28
CA GLU A 284 -1.36 -4.70 -6.73
C GLU A 284 -2.20 -5.37 -7.81
N ILE A 285 -1.53 -5.97 -8.77
CA ILE A 285 -2.18 -6.61 -9.91
C ILE A 285 -2.32 -8.10 -9.64
N GLY A 286 -3.54 -8.63 -9.81
CA GLY A 286 -3.85 -10.02 -9.52
C GLY A 286 -2.99 -10.99 -10.35
N PRO A 287 -2.64 -12.18 -9.81
CA PRO A 287 -1.72 -13.13 -10.46
C PRO A 287 -2.23 -13.66 -11.80
N ARG A 288 -3.52 -13.55 -12.09
CA ARG A 288 -4.11 -13.87 -13.40
C ARG A 288 -3.69 -12.90 -14.52
N TYR A 289 -3.13 -11.74 -14.17
CA TYR A 289 -2.72 -10.68 -15.08
C TYR A 289 -1.19 -10.53 -15.17
N ARG A 290 -0.46 -11.63 -14.94
CA ARG A 290 1.02 -11.62 -15.00
C ARG A 290 1.55 -11.25 -16.38
N ASN A 291 0.81 -11.55 -17.44
CA ASN A 291 1.24 -11.24 -18.82
C ASN A 291 1.19 -9.73 -19.11
N GLU A 292 0.38 -8.99 -18.35
CA GLU A 292 0.13 -7.57 -18.51
C GLU A 292 1.07 -6.71 -17.62
N GLN A 293 1.87 -7.34 -16.74
CA GLN A 293 2.79 -6.64 -15.83
C GLN A 293 3.77 -5.73 -16.57
N ALA A 294 4.28 -6.16 -17.73
CA ALA A 294 5.24 -5.35 -18.49
C ALA A 294 4.65 -4.04 -19.03
N GLU A 295 3.38 -4.06 -19.46
CA GLU A 295 2.69 -2.83 -19.88
C GLU A 295 2.30 -1.97 -18.68
N CYS A 296 1.87 -2.60 -17.58
CA CYS A 296 1.55 -1.88 -16.35
C CYS A 296 2.77 -1.15 -15.78
N LEU A 297 3.95 -1.79 -15.77
CA LEU A 297 5.18 -1.16 -15.31
C LEU A 297 5.52 0.09 -16.14
N LYS A 298 5.40 0.00 -17.47
CA LYS A 298 5.60 1.16 -18.36
C LYS A 298 4.61 2.28 -18.07
N ARG A 299 3.33 1.95 -17.84
CA ARG A 299 2.29 2.95 -17.51
C ARG A 299 2.56 3.59 -16.15
N ALA A 300 2.90 2.80 -15.13
CA ALA A 300 3.29 3.28 -13.80
C ALA A 300 4.50 4.24 -13.86
N GLN A 301 5.54 3.90 -14.62
CA GLN A 301 6.69 4.78 -14.86
C GLN A 301 6.28 6.09 -15.56
N GLY A 302 5.32 6.03 -16.50
CA GLY A 302 4.71 7.22 -17.11
C GLY A 302 4.00 8.12 -16.10
N LEU A 303 3.21 7.53 -15.19
CA LEU A 303 2.54 8.26 -14.10
C LEU A 303 3.54 8.91 -13.14
N MET A 304 4.64 8.22 -12.81
CA MET A 304 5.73 8.78 -12.01
C MET A 304 6.35 10.00 -12.70
N LEU A 305 6.63 9.95 -14.00
CA LEU A 305 7.20 11.07 -14.75
C LEU A 305 6.24 12.26 -14.80
N LEU A 306 4.94 11.99 -14.98
CA LEU A 306 3.90 13.00 -14.98
C LEU A 306 3.82 13.74 -13.64
N ASN A 307 3.88 13.00 -12.53
CA ASN A 307 3.91 13.59 -11.19
C ASN A 307 5.18 14.40 -10.92
N GLY A 308 6.34 13.87 -11.33
CA GLY A 308 7.63 14.55 -11.19
C GLY A 308 7.71 15.88 -11.94
N GLY A 309 7.07 15.99 -13.12
CA GLY A 309 6.99 17.24 -13.88
C GLY A 309 6.27 18.38 -13.16
N ARG A 310 5.29 18.05 -12.30
CA ARG A 310 4.54 19.03 -11.48
C ARG A 310 5.35 19.55 -10.31
N THR A 311 6.09 18.69 -9.60
CA THR A 311 6.91 19.10 -8.45
C THR A 311 7.91 20.20 -8.83
N ILE A 312 8.36 20.20 -10.09
CA ILE A 312 9.19 21.27 -10.66
C ILE A 312 8.41 22.57 -10.77
N ALA A 313 7.24 22.56 -11.40
CA ALA A 313 6.42 23.76 -11.62
C ALA A 313 5.89 24.40 -10.33
N ALA A 314 5.73 23.61 -9.25
CA ALA A 314 5.33 24.13 -7.94
C ALA A 314 6.51 24.67 -7.10
N ALA A 315 7.75 24.36 -7.49
CA ALA A 315 8.97 24.82 -6.81
C ALA A 315 9.63 26.04 -7.47
N GLU A 316 9.06 26.53 -8.58
CA GLU A 316 9.38 27.80 -9.25
C GLU A 316 8.44 28.92 -8.78
#